data_AF-A0A7X8ZSC7-F1
#
_entry.id   AF-A0A7X8ZSC7-F1
#
_cell.length_a   1.000
_cell.length_b   1.000
_cell.length_c   1.000
_cell.angle_alpha   90.00
_cell.angle_beta   90.00
_cell.angle_gamma   90.00
#
_symmetry.space_group_name_H-M   'P 1'
#
loop_
_entity.id
_entity.type
_entity.pdbx_description
1 polymer ?
#
loop_
_entity_poly.entity_id
_entity_poly.type
_entity_poly.pdbx_seq_one_letter_code
_entity_poly.pdbx_strand_id
1 'polypeptide(L)' 'NNFPRGGQVHYVLSPFDPEELELIDDRLDTAGEIIKSFCLAGINNTMNLYNNK' A
#
# COMPACT_ATOMS: atom_id res chain seq x y z
N ASN A 1 3.77 -12.46 -16.90
CA ASN A 1 2.54 -11.65 -16.79
C ASN A 1 1.66 -12.38 -15.81
N ASN A 2 1.81 -12.10 -14.51
CA ASN A 2 1.23 -12.92 -13.42
C ASN A 2 -0.27 -12.67 -13.23
N PHE A 3 -0.84 -11.74 -13.99
CA PHE A 3 -2.26 -11.38 -13.96
C PHE A 3 -2.85 -11.51 -15.37
N PRO A 4 -3.22 -12.72 -15.82
CA PRO A 4 -3.92 -12.88 -17.09
C PRO A 4 -5.25 -12.10 -17.07
N ARG A 5 -5.69 -11.60 -18.23
CA ARG A 5 -6.97 -10.90 -18.38
C ARG A 5 -8.10 -11.78 -17.82
N GLY A 6 -8.84 -11.26 -16.83
CA GLY A 6 -9.91 -11.98 -16.13
C GLY A 6 -9.48 -12.69 -14.83
N GLY A 7 -8.18 -12.90 -14.59
CA GLY A 7 -7.66 -13.51 -13.36
C GLY A 7 -7.42 -12.53 -12.20
N GLN A 8 -7.50 -11.22 -12.46
CA GLN A 8 -7.29 -10.18 -11.45
C GLN A 8 -8.27 -10.26 -10.27
N VAL A 9 -9.51 -10.71 -10.53
CA VAL A 9 -10.52 -10.91 -9.48
C VAL A 9 -10.09 -11.94 -8.45
N HIS A 10 -9.42 -13.02 -8.90
CA HIS A 10 -8.93 -14.06 -8.00
C HIS A 10 -7.81 -13.53 -7.12
N TYR A 11 -6.90 -12.70 -7.65
CA TYR A 11 -5.83 -12.11 -6.84
C TYR A 11 -6.38 -11.16 -5.76
N VAL A 12 -7.33 -10.30 -6.10
CA VAL A 12 -7.87 -9.30 -5.15
C VAL A 12 -8.75 -9.92 -4.06
N LEU A 13 -9.47 -11.01 -4.37
CA LEU A 13 -10.39 -11.66 -3.43
C LEU A 13 -9.77 -12.85 -2.68
N SER A 14 -8.53 -13.24 -3.01
CA SER A 14 -7.83 -14.30 -2.28
C SER A 14 -7.22 -13.74 -0.99
N PRO A 15 -7.07 -14.58 0.04
CA PRO A 15 -6.26 -14.21 1.20
C PRO A 15 -4.81 -13.98 0.78
N PHE A 16 -4.11 -13.11 1.52
CA PHE A 16 -2.68 -12.89 1.35
C PHE A 16 -1.88 -14.14 1.70
N ASP A 17 -0.79 -14.36 0.99
CA ASP A 17 0.17 -15.39 1.34
C ASP A 17 0.92 -15.01 2.64
N PRO A 18 1.44 -15.99 3.41
CA PRO A 18 2.13 -15.71 4.67
C PRO A 18 3.30 -14.70 4.55
N GLU A 19 4.03 -14.75 3.45
CA GLU A 19 5.13 -13.83 3.15
C GLU A 19 4.63 -12.39 2.86
N GLU A 20 3.45 -12.26 2.24
CA GLU A 20 2.82 -10.96 2.00
C GLU A 20 2.24 -10.37 3.29
N LEU A 21 1.70 -11.21 4.19
CA LEU A 21 1.19 -10.80 5.50
C LEU A 21 2.27 -10.14 6.36
N GLU A 22 3.48 -10.68 6.38
CA GLU A 22 4.61 -10.05 7.10
C GLU A 22 4.95 -8.66 6.55
N LEU A 23 4.81 -8.46 5.22
CA LEU A 23 5.02 -7.17 4.58
C LEU A 23 3.89 -6.16 4.83
N ILE A 24 2.69 -6.63 5.17
CA ILE A 24 1.51 -5.77 5.37
C ILE A 24 1.66 -4.94 6.63
N ASP A 25 2.19 -5.50 7.72
CA ASP A 25 2.33 -4.78 8.98
C ASP A 25 3.20 -3.52 8.82
N ASP A 26 4.38 -3.63 8.21
CA ASP A 26 5.28 -2.49 7.93
C ASP A 26 4.61 -1.44 7.00
N ARG A 27 3.79 -1.91 6.04
CA ARG A 27 3.05 -1.03 5.13
C ARG A 27 1.91 -0.31 5.84
N LEU A 28 1.24 -0.95 6.77
CA LEU A 28 0.17 -0.34 7.56
C LEU A 28 0.72 0.77 8.46
N ASP A 29 1.88 0.56 9.08
CA ASP A 29 2.55 1.59 9.88
C ASP A 29 2.93 2.80 9.02
N THR A 30 3.51 2.56 7.85
CA THR A 30 3.85 3.61 6.89
C THR A 30 2.59 4.35 6.41
N ALA A 31 1.50 3.64 6.13
CA ALA A 31 0.23 4.24 5.74
C ALA A 31 -0.36 5.14 6.85
N GLY A 32 -0.22 4.72 8.12
CA GLY A 32 -0.59 5.54 9.27
C GLY A 32 0.16 6.87 9.31
N GLU A 33 1.47 6.86 9.06
CA GLU A 33 2.29 8.08 8.99
C GLU A 33 1.98 8.94 7.76
N ILE A 34 1.65 8.33 6.62
CA ILE A 34 1.17 9.06 5.43
C ILE A 34 -0.11 9.82 5.76
N ILE A 35 -1.09 9.19 6.43
CA ILE A 35 -2.36 9.83 6.80
C ILE A 35 -2.11 11.01 7.75
N LYS A 36 -1.27 10.83 8.77
CA LYS A 36 -0.89 11.92 9.68
C LYS A 36 -0.23 13.08 8.95
N SER A 37 0.74 12.78 8.08
CA SER A 37 1.43 13.78 7.26
C SER A 37 0.45 14.51 6.34
N PHE A 38 -0.50 13.80 5.73
CA PHE A 38 -1.49 14.41 4.85
C PHE A 38 -2.35 15.43 5.62
N CYS A 39 -2.81 15.06 6.81
CA CYS A 39 -3.62 15.94 7.66
C CYS A 39 -2.84 17.15 8.20
N LEU A 40 -1.56 17.00 8.53
CA LEU A 40 -0.77 18.04 9.20
C LEU A 40 0.05 18.91 8.24
N ALA A 41 0.63 18.32 7.20
CA ALA A 41 1.55 18.96 6.26
C ALA A 41 0.94 19.17 4.86
N GLY A 42 -0.25 18.64 4.61
CA GLY A 42 -0.98 18.76 3.34
C GLY A 42 -0.48 17.81 2.24
N ILE A 43 -1.21 17.81 1.12
CA ILE A 43 -1.01 16.85 0.02
C ILE A 43 0.37 16.95 -0.65
N ASN A 44 0.84 18.17 -0.96
CA ASN A 44 2.10 18.34 -1.70
C ASN A 44 3.32 17.80 -0.93
N ASN A 45 3.41 18.11 0.36
CA ASN A 45 4.53 17.67 1.19
C ASN A 45 4.50 16.16 1.41
N THR A 46 3.31 15.62 1.67
CA THR A 46 3.13 14.17 1.89
C THR A 46 3.47 13.38 0.63
N MET A 47 2.96 13.78 -0.53
CA MET A 47 3.21 13.07 -1.78
C MET A 47 4.69 13.13 -2.19
N ASN A 48 5.38 14.24 -1.94
CA ASN A 48 6.82 14.34 -2.20
C ASN A 48 7.66 13.41 -1.29
N LEU A 49 7.24 13.24 -0.04
CA LEU A 49 7.95 12.43 0.95
C LEU A 49 7.79 10.92 0.72
N TYR A 50 6.62 10.48 0.24
CA TYR A 50 6.26 9.06 0.19
C TYR A 50 6.17 8.46 -1.22
N ASN A 51 5.92 9.22 -2.29
CA ASN A 51 5.78 8.65 -3.64
C ASN A 51 7.13 8.39 -4.35
N ASN A 52 8.22 8.97 -3.85
CA ASN A 52 9.57 8.79 -4.41
C ASN A 52 10.43 7.81 -3.59
N LYS A 53 9.82 7.12 -2.62
CA LYS A 53 10.42 6.00 -1.89
C LYS A 53 9.91 4.69 -2.48
#